data_AF-A0A202DZU3-F1
#
_entry.id   AF-A0A202DZU3-F1
#
_cell.length_a   1.000
_cell.length_b   1.000
_cell.length_c   1.000
_cell.angle_alpha   90.00
_cell.angle_beta   90.00
_cell.angle_gamma   90.00
#
_symmetry.space_group_name_H-M   'P 1'
#
loop_
_entity.id
_entity.type
_entity.pdbx_description
1 polymer ?
#
loop_
_entity_poly.entity_id
_entity_poly.type
_entity_poly.pdbx_seq_one_letter_code
_entity_poly.pdbx_strand_id
1 'polypeptide(L)'
;MGNYILEIIIIIIIKQTKGNRMKKILKTIMVLCLMTITLNSFAKTADQMVGVVNINTAAKSEMILVPGIGASKADAIVSFRQNQQFKVKEDLLAVKGIGEKLLQKISSFVVVKGPTTLKGGDNKKN
;
A
#
# COMPACT_ATOMS: atom_id res chain seq x y z
N MET A 1 -33.18 -0.37 24.22
CA MET A 1 -33.09 0.75 25.18
C MET A 1 -32.12 1.87 24.75
N GLY A 2 -31.04 1.61 23.99
CA GLY A 2 -30.03 2.63 23.65
C GLY A 2 -30.49 3.81 22.77
N ASN A 3 -31.48 3.62 21.89
CA ASN A 3 -31.91 4.67 20.94
C ASN A 3 -32.74 5.78 21.59
N TYR A 4 -33.54 5.45 22.62
CA TYR A 4 -34.37 6.45 23.31
C TYR A 4 -33.54 7.42 24.15
N ILE A 5 -32.39 6.98 24.67
CA ILE A 5 -31.47 7.86 25.40
C ILE A 5 -30.81 8.87 24.45
N LEU A 6 -30.44 8.45 23.23
CA LEU A 6 -29.91 9.36 22.21
C LEU A 6 -30.95 10.42 21.78
N GLU A 7 -32.18 10.00 21.50
CA GLU A 7 -33.29 10.89 21.12
C GLU A 7 -33.54 11.97 22.20
N ILE A 8 -33.56 11.57 23.48
CA ILE A 8 -33.76 12.51 24.60
C ILE A 8 -32.60 13.51 24.71
N ILE A 9 -31.36 13.08 24.53
CA ILE A 9 -30.18 13.97 24.57
C ILE A 9 -30.23 14.99 23.42
N ILE A 10 -30.60 14.57 22.21
CA ILE A 10 -30.74 15.45 21.04
C ILE A 10 -31.81 16.52 21.29
N ILE A 11 -32.97 16.14 21.83
CA ILE A 11 -34.06 17.08 22.15
C ILE A 11 -33.63 18.11 23.22
N ILE A 12 -32.88 17.68 24.25
CA ILE A 12 -32.36 18.58 25.29
C ILE A 12 -31.36 19.59 24.71
N ILE A 13 -30.47 19.17 23.80
CA ILE A 13 -29.49 20.05 23.14
C ILE A 13 -30.21 21.09 22.27
N ILE A 14 -31.23 20.70 21.51
CA ILE A 14 -32.01 21.62 20.67
C ILE A 14 -32.75 22.65 21.55
N LYS A 15 -33.35 22.20 22.66
CA LYS A 15 -34.20 23.04 23.53
C LYS A 15 -33.42 24.09 24.34
N GLN A 16 -32.11 23.92 24.54
CA GLN A 16 -31.26 24.85 25.30
C GLN A 16 -30.75 26.07 24.50
N THR A 17 -31.05 26.20 23.20
CA THR A 17 -30.40 27.22 22.34
C THR A 17 -31.25 28.48 22.08
N LYS A 18 -31.52 29.29 23.11
CA LYS A 18 -32.24 30.58 22.96
C LYS A 18 -31.38 31.83 22.68
N GLY A 19 -30.04 31.73 22.59
CA GLY A 19 -29.17 32.92 22.45
C GLY A 19 -28.15 32.86 21.32
N ASN A 20 -28.01 33.95 20.55
CA ASN A 20 -27.03 34.08 19.46
C ASN A 20 -25.56 33.91 19.90
N ARG A 21 -25.23 34.13 21.19
CA ARG A 21 -23.89 33.84 21.72
C ARG A 21 -23.62 32.33 21.82
N MET A 22 -24.63 31.55 22.20
CA MET A 22 -24.52 30.09 22.31
C MET A 22 -24.51 29.42 20.94
N LYS A 23 -25.21 29.97 19.94
CA LYS A 23 -25.12 29.52 18.53
C LYS A 23 -23.72 29.71 17.93
N LYS A 24 -23.00 30.77 18.35
CA LYS A 24 -21.59 30.97 17.97
C LYS A 24 -20.67 29.96 18.65
N ILE A 25 -20.84 29.72 19.96
CA ILE A 25 -20.06 28.72 20.70
C ILE A 25 -20.34 27.29 20.18
N LEU A 26 -21.58 26.97 19.82
CA LEU A 26 -21.97 25.70 19.21
C LEU A 26 -21.38 25.54 17.80
N LYS A 27 -21.37 26.59 16.98
CA LYS A 27 -20.65 26.59 15.68
C LYS A 27 -19.15 26.36 15.87
N THR A 28 -18.53 26.97 16.88
CA THR A 28 -17.09 26.81 17.14
C THR A 28 -16.76 25.39 17.65
N ILE A 29 -17.58 24.80 18.52
CA ILE A 29 -17.41 23.42 19.01
C ILE A 29 -17.69 22.41 17.88
N MET A 30 -18.67 22.67 17.01
CA MET A 30 -18.97 21.84 15.85
C MET A 30 -17.84 21.88 14.80
N VAL A 31 -17.24 23.04 14.55
CA VAL A 31 -16.09 23.19 13.63
C VAL A 31 -14.82 22.56 14.23
N LEU A 32 -14.60 22.68 15.54
CA LEU A 32 -13.50 22.01 16.24
C LEU A 32 -13.63 20.47 16.21
N CYS A 33 -14.86 19.95 16.28
CA CYS A 33 -15.14 18.52 16.18
C CYS A 33 -15.07 17.98 14.73
N LEU A 34 -15.29 18.83 13.73
CA LEU A 34 -15.10 18.48 12.31
C LEU A 34 -13.63 18.52 11.86
N MET A 35 -12.77 19.32 12.49
CA MET A 35 -11.34 19.43 12.15
C MET A 35 -10.48 18.27 12.69
N THR A 36 -10.95 17.52 13.68
CA THR A 36 -10.21 16.36 14.23
C THR A 36 -10.47 15.05 13.48
N ILE A 37 -11.44 15.01 12.55
CA ILE A 37 -11.80 13.81 11.78
C ILE A 37 -10.98 13.67 10.47
N THR A 38 -10.30 14.72 10.01
CA THR A 38 -9.65 14.76 8.68
C THR A 38 -8.20 14.24 8.60
N LEU A 39 -7.64 13.65 9.67
CA LEU A 39 -6.27 13.08 9.63
C LEU A 39 -6.19 11.56 9.54
N ASN A 40 -7.32 10.84 9.64
CA ASN A 40 -7.33 9.39 9.50
C ASN A 40 -7.66 8.98 8.07
N SER A 41 -6.64 8.97 7.21
CA SER A 41 -6.36 7.92 6.20
C SER A 41 -5.57 8.47 5.02
N PHE A 42 -4.29 8.78 5.25
CA PHE A 42 -3.25 8.64 4.22
C PHE A 42 -2.44 7.36 4.44
N ALA A 43 -3.11 6.30 4.90
CA ALA A 43 -2.54 4.95 4.84
C ALA A 43 -2.57 4.53 3.38
N LYS A 44 -1.48 4.83 2.67
CA LYS A 44 -1.12 4.27 1.37
C LYS A 44 -1.47 2.78 1.40
N THR A 45 -2.54 2.40 0.70
CA THR A 45 -2.90 0.99 0.50
C THR A 45 -1.72 0.37 -0.24
N ALA A 46 -0.82 -0.26 0.51
CA ALA A 46 0.13 -1.18 -0.04
C ALA A 46 -0.70 -2.38 -0.47
N ASP A 47 -1.14 -2.33 -1.73
CA ASP A 47 -1.65 -3.48 -2.46
C ASP A 47 -0.76 -4.66 -2.07
N GLN A 48 -1.32 -5.60 -1.31
CA GLN A 48 -0.60 -6.76 -0.84
C GLN A 48 -0.33 -7.58 -2.10
N MET A 49 0.82 -7.33 -2.72
CA MET A 49 1.27 -8.11 -3.87
C MET A 49 1.48 -9.55 -3.40
N VAL A 50 0.47 -10.38 -3.62
CA VAL A 50 0.53 -11.81 -3.33
C VAL A 50 1.20 -12.49 -4.51
N GLY A 51 2.42 -12.98 -4.29
CA GLY A 51 3.06 -13.91 -5.20
C GLY A 51 4.59 -13.80 -5.20
N VAL A 52 5.20 -14.50 -6.14
CA VAL A 52 6.65 -14.47 -6.40
C VAL A 52 6.95 -14.23 -7.88
N VAL A 53 8.02 -13.51 -8.15
CA VAL A 53 8.60 -13.30 -9.49
C VAL A 53 9.76 -14.27 -9.67
N ASN A 54 9.73 -15.08 -10.72
CA ASN A 54 10.89 -15.89 -11.07
C ASN A 54 11.93 -15.04 -11.81
N ILE A 55 13.12 -14.87 -11.24
CA ILE A 55 14.16 -13.99 -11.79
C ILE A 55 14.68 -14.49 -13.16
N ASN A 56 14.69 -15.81 -13.37
CA ASN A 56 15.16 -16.41 -14.61
C ASN A 56 14.12 -16.28 -15.73
N THR A 57 12.83 -16.44 -15.42
CA THR A 57 11.77 -16.55 -16.45
C THR A 57 10.85 -15.35 -16.56
N ALA A 58 10.77 -14.49 -15.55
CA ALA A 58 9.82 -13.38 -15.54
C ALA A 58 10.08 -12.36 -16.65
N ALA A 59 9.01 -11.72 -17.10
CA ALA A 59 9.10 -10.60 -18.00
C ALA A 59 9.66 -9.36 -17.28
N LYS A 60 10.24 -8.42 -18.05
CA LYS A 60 10.71 -7.14 -17.52
C LYS A 60 9.59 -6.39 -16.78
N SER A 61 8.38 -6.41 -17.32
CA SER A 61 7.19 -5.78 -16.72
C SER A 61 6.86 -6.36 -15.35
N GLU A 62 6.98 -7.67 -15.16
CA GLU A 62 6.72 -8.36 -13.89
C GLU A 62 7.80 -8.05 -12.85
N MET A 63 9.06 -7.94 -13.27
CA MET A 63 10.17 -7.54 -12.38
C MET A 63 9.99 -6.12 -11.84
N ILE A 64 9.44 -5.20 -12.64
CA ILE A 64 9.19 -3.79 -12.22
C ILE A 64 8.10 -3.71 -11.14
N LEU A 65 7.23 -4.71 -11.03
CA LEU A 65 6.22 -4.76 -9.96
C LEU A 65 6.86 -4.97 -8.60
N VAL A 66 8.04 -5.59 -8.55
CA VAL A 66 8.73 -5.87 -7.29
C VAL A 66 9.13 -4.54 -6.62
N PRO A 67 8.79 -4.33 -5.34
CA PRO A 67 9.05 -3.07 -4.66
C PRO A 67 10.55 -2.74 -4.65
N GLY A 68 10.90 -1.58 -5.22
CA GLY A 68 12.28 -1.11 -5.31
C GLY A 68 13.04 -1.57 -6.56
N ILE A 69 12.45 -2.41 -7.42
CA ILE A 69 12.96 -2.70 -8.76
C ILE A 69 12.26 -1.76 -9.75
N GLY A 70 13.03 -0.86 -10.35
CA GLY A 70 12.56 0.01 -11.44
C GLY A 70 13.03 -0.51 -12.80
N ALA A 71 12.65 0.19 -13.88
CA ALA A 71 13.00 -0.20 -15.26
C ALA A 71 14.49 -0.48 -15.45
N SER A 72 15.37 0.38 -14.93
CA SER A 72 16.83 0.21 -15.04
C SER A 72 17.35 -1.04 -14.34
N LYS A 73 16.80 -1.39 -13.17
CA LYS A 73 17.21 -2.61 -12.44
C LYS A 73 16.65 -3.86 -13.13
N ALA A 74 15.41 -3.79 -13.59
CA ALA A 74 14.80 -4.86 -14.36
C ALA A 74 15.61 -5.15 -15.65
N ASP A 75 16.04 -4.12 -16.37
CA ASP A 75 16.94 -4.27 -17.52
C ASP A 75 18.25 -4.94 -17.16
N ALA A 76 18.89 -4.51 -16.07
CA ALA A 76 20.13 -5.11 -15.61
C ALA A 76 19.98 -6.61 -15.27
N ILE A 77 18.85 -7.00 -14.66
CA ILE A 77 18.54 -8.42 -14.38
C ILE A 77 18.36 -9.19 -15.69
N VAL A 78 17.64 -8.62 -16.66
CA VAL A 78 17.40 -9.26 -17.96
C VAL A 78 18.71 -9.41 -18.75
N SER A 79 19.58 -8.41 -18.74
CA SER A 79 20.92 -8.49 -19.34
C SER A 79 21.81 -9.50 -18.62
N PHE A 80 21.72 -9.60 -17.30
CA PHE A 80 22.51 -10.58 -16.54
C PHE A 80 22.12 -12.01 -16.92
N ARG A 81 20.82 -12.34 -16.95
CA ARG A 81 20.34 -13.69 -17.32
C ARG A 81 20.62 -14.09 -18.77
N GLN A 82 20.83 -13.14 -19.67
CA GLN A 82 21.24 -13.42 -21.05
C GLN A 82 22.66 -14.04 -21.09
N ASN A 83 23.53 -13.63 -20.17
CA ASN A 83 24.89 -14.14 -20.07
C ASN A 83 24.99 -15.30 -19.07
N GLN A 84 24.30 -15.22 -17.94
CA GLN A 84 24.38 -16.19 -16.86
C GLN A 84 23.06 -16.29 -16.09
N GLN A 85 22.49 -17.50 -16.01
CA GLN A 85 21.29 -17.75 -15.21
C GLN A 85 21.56 -17.62 -13.70
N PHE A 86 20.55 -17.14 -12.96
CA PHE A 86 20.59 -17.06 -11.50
C PHE A 86 20.39 -18.47 -10.93
N LYS A 87 21.28 -18.90 -10.02
CA LYS A 87 21.19 -20.18 -9.30
C LYS A 87 20.63 -20.01 -7.90
N VAL A 88 20.94 -18.87 -7.29
CA VAL A 88 20.49 -18.49 -5.94
C VAL A 88 20.00 -17.05 -5.94
N LYS A 89 19.32 -16.61 -4.88
CA LYS A 89 18.77 -15.25 -4.81
C LYS A 89 19.90 -14.22 -4.66
N GLU A 90 21.00 -14.64 -4.04
CA GLU A 90 22.20 -13.86 -3.75
C GLU A 90 22.94 -13.43 -5.02
N ASP A 91 22.80 -14.19 -6.12
CA ASP A 91 23.36 -13.83 -7.42
C ASP A 91 22.82 -12.48 -7.94
N LEU A 92 21.67 -12.01 -7.43
CA LEU A 92 21.18 -10.66 -7.70
C LEU A 92 22.12 -9.56 -7.23
N LEU A 93 23.01 -9.80 -6.25
CA LEU A 93 24.02 -8.82 -5.80
C LEU A 93 25.06 -8.52 -6.87
N ALA A 94 25.27 -9.43 -7.83
CA ALA A 94 26.15 -9.19 -8.98
C ALA A 94 25.52 -8.22 -10.00
N VAL A 95 24.21 -7.97 -9.92
CA VAL A 95 23.49 -7.08 -10.83
C VAL A 95 23.68 -5.63 -10.40
N LYS A 96 24.12 -4.79 -11.36
CA LYS A 96 24.35 -3.36 -11.13
C LYS A 96 23.09 -2.67 -10.59
N GLY A 97 23.20 -2.06 -9.42
CA GLY A 97 22.12 -1.31 -8.77
C GLY A 97 21.25 -2.14 -7.81
N ILE A 98 21.54 -3.42 -7.60
CA ILE A 98 20.95 -4.24 -6.53
C ILE A 98 22.01 -4.40 -5.43
N GLY A 99 21.74 -3.79 -4.26
CA GLY A 99 22.55 -3.98 -3.06
C GLY A 99 21.85 -4.87 -2.04
N GLU A 100 22.56 -5.22 -0.98
CA GLU A 100 22.08 -6.09 0.12
C GLU A 100 20.76 -5.61 0.72
N LYS A 101 20.64 -4.30 0.95
CA LYS A 101 19.41 -3.68 1.48
C LYS A 101 18.20 -3.91 0.56
N LEU A 102 18.41 -3.86 -0.75
CA LEU A 102 17.34 -4.11 -1.70
C LEU A 102 17.04 -5.60 -1.78
N LEU A 103 18.08 -6.44 -1.88
CA LEU A 103 17.93 -7.90 -1.90
C LEU A 103 17.11 -8.40 -0.71
N GLN A 104 17.40 -7.95 0.51
CA GLN A 104 16.65 -8.34 1.70
C GLN A 104 15.16 -8.01 1.59
N LYS A 105 14.82 -6.83 1.05
CA LYS A 105 13.43 -6.40 0.84
C LYS A 105 12.71 -7.22 -0.22
N ILE A 106 13.41 -7.60 -1.29
CA ILE A 106 12.80 -8.33 -2.42
C ILE A 106 12.89 -9.84 -2.28
N SER A 107 13.71 -10.37 -1.36
CA SER A 107 13.99 -11.80 -1.22
C SER A 107 12.72 -12.66 -1.02
N SER A 108 11.71 -12.09 -0.36
CA SER A 108 10.39 -12.69 -0.15
C SER A 108 9.51 -12.72 -1.41
N PHE A 109 9.78 -11.83 -2.37
CA PHE A 109 9.01 -11.67 -3.61
C PHE A 109 9.70 -12.29 -4.82
N VAL A 110 10.92 -12.82 -4.67
CA VAL A 110 11.70 -13.40 -5.77
C VAL A 110 12.01 -14.88 -5.54
N VAL A 111 11.95 -15.65 -6.62
CA VAL A 111 12.30 -17.07 -6.65
C VAL A 111 13.20 -17.38 -7.84
N VAL A 112 13.99 -18.44 -7.70
CA VAL A 112 14.88 -18.91 -8.78
C VAL A 112 14.27 -20.06 -9.57
N LYS A 113 13.40 -20.85 -8.93
CA LYS A 113 12.73 -22.02 -9.48
C LYS A 113 11.21 -21.90 -9.28
N GLY A 114 10.43 -22.41 -10.23
CA GLY A 114 8.97 -22.40 -10.20
C GLY A 114 8.33 -21.34 -11.11
N PRO A 115 7.00 -21.32 -11.24
CA PRO A 115 6.29 -20.37 -12.08
C PRO A 115 6.23 -18.96 -11.44
N THR A 116 6.31 -17.92 -12.27
CA THR A 116 6.03 -16.53 -11.84
C THR A 116 4.55 -16.42 -11.51
N THR A 117 4.23 -16.07 -10.26
CA THR A 117 2.85 -15.89 -9.77
C THR A 117 2.51 -14.41 -9.60
N LEU A 118 3.51 -13.54 -9.44
CA LEU A 118 3.32 -12.09 -9.46
C LEU A 118 3.07 -11.61 -10.88
N LYS A 119 1.80 -11.34 -11.17
CA LYS A 119 1.36 -10.78 -12.43
C LYS A 119 0.52 -9.54 -12.14
N GLY A 120 0.91 -8.40 -12.69
CA GLY A 120 0.23 -7.13 -12.48
C GLY A 120 -1.12 -7.15 -13.17
N GLY A 121 -2.17 -7.45 -12.42
CA GLY A 121 -3.55 -7.24 -12.84
C GLY A 121 -4.08 -8.23 -13.88
N ASP A 122 -4.10 -9.53 -13.57
CA ASP A 122 -5.16 -10.40 -14.09
C ASP A 122 -6.33 -10.41 -13.08
N ASN A 123 -6.88 -9.23 -12.76
CA ASN A 123 -8.19 -9.09 -12.10
C ASN A 123 -9.31 -9.26 -13.14
N LYS A 124 -9.21 -10.33 -13.94
CA LYS A 124 -10.28 -10.83 -14.81
C LYS A 124 -10.66 -12.23 -14.32
N LYS A 125 -11.40 -12.30 -13.22
CA LYS A 125 -12.19 -13.49 -12.92
C LYS A 125 -13.45 -13.14 -12.13
N ASN A 126 -14.55 -13.11 -12.91
CA ASN A 126 -15.98 -13.13 -12.60
C ASN A 126 -16.58 -12.02 -11.73
#